data_AF-A0A0V1PZP2-F1
#
_entry.id   AF-A0A0V1PZP2-F1
#
_cell.length_a   1.000
_cell.length_b   1.000
_cell.length_c   1.000
_cell.angle_alpha   90.00
_cell.angle_beta   90.00
_cell.angle_gamma   90.00
#
_symmetry.space_group_name_H-M   'P 1'
#
loop_
_entity.id
_entity.type
_entity.pdbx_description
1 polymer ?
#
loop_
_entity_poly.entity_id
_entity_poly.type
_entity_poly.pdbx_seq_one_letter_code
_entity_poly.pdbx_strand_id
1 'polypeptide(L)'
;MVERSRFTSLQHYGKIFLENLQFACLFIIPLYVIVFTVPFVVNPDTIDQFKINFKVVLLSKPFCEVKSEECHKLLDPEYGDPSLLLKTSFPEYELVYIRHYWIDYFDRMLITLVDKSFFRPLILIINKPADPSEWWSKVLESLRVVMAIGNAMIFHAIKGVLVSKMWVFFIFGAITTIYDSWASLLQTLSSVLRSANAIF
;
A
#
# COMPACT_ATOMS: atom_id res chain seq x y z
N MET A 1 14.10 -52.73 -0.86
CA MET A 1 12.98 -51.84 -0.49
C MET A 1 13.38 -50.60 0.32
N VAL A 2 14.58 -50.52 0.90
CA VAL A 2 14.99 -49.41 1.79
C VAL A 2 15.34 -48.11 1.04
N GLU A 3 15.93 -48.19 -0.16
CA GLU A 3 16.34 -46.99 -0.93
C GLU A 3 15.19 -46.11 -1.42
N ARG A 4 14.02 -46.70 -1.74
CA ARG A 4 12.85 -45.96 -2.23
C ARG A 4 12.25 -45.04 -1.16
N SER A 5 12.46 -45.35 0.13
CA SER A 5 11.97 -44.55 1.26
C SER A 5 12.87 -43.33 1.55
N ARG A 6 14.19 -43.44 1.34
CA ARG A 6 15.11 -42.30 1.50
C ARG A 6 14.90 -41.24 0.43
N PHE A 7 14.64 -41.65 -0.81
CA PHE A 7 14.47 -40.74 -1.93
C PHE A 7 13.19 -39.91 -1.82
N THR A 8 12.07 -40.51 -1.39
CA THR A 8 10.84 -39.77 -1.10
C THR A 8 11.00 -38.83 0.10
N SER A 9 11.78 -39.23 1.12
CA SER A 9 12.07 -38.34 2.26
C SER A 9 12.89 -37.11 1.84
N LEU A 10 13.94 -37.27 1.03
CA LEU A 10 14.80 -36.16 0.58
C LEU A 10 14.05 -35.16 -0.30
N GLN A 11 13.16 -35.66 -1.17
CA GLN A 11 12.30 -34.82 -2.00
C GLN A 11 11.24 -34.06 -1.17
N HIS A 12 10.74 -34.69 -0.11
CA HIS A 12 9.81 -34.07 0.85
C HIS A 12 10.50 -32.98 1.69
N TYR A 13 11.69 -33.26 2.25
CA TYR A 13 12.47 -32.29 3.00
C TYR A 13 12.98 -31.14 2.12
N GLY A 14 13.37 -31.40 0.88
CA GLY A 14 13.76 -30.35 -0.07
C GLY A 14 12.60 -29.42 -0.42
N LYS A 15 11.39 -29.95 -0.56
CA LYS A 15 10.18 -29.16 -0.78
C LYS A 15 9.83 -28.30 0.44
N ILE A 16 9.88 -28.86 1.65
CA ILE A 16 9.66 -28.13 2.91
C ILE A 16 10.72 -27.03 3.09
N PHE A 17 11.98 -27.30 2.77
CA PHE A 17 13.04 -26.30 2.84
C PHE A 17 12.78 -25.14 1.86
N LEU A 18 12.37 -25.45 0.63
CA LEU A 18 12.07 -24.43 -0.38
C LEU A 18 10.86 -23.58 0.02
N GLU A 19 9.81 -24.21 0.56
CA GLU A 19 8.62 -23.51 1.08
C GLU A 19 8.97 -22.58 2.25
N ASN A 20 9.83 -23.03 3.18
CA ASN A 20 10.31 -22.21 4.29
C ASN A 20 11.24 -21.08 3.84
N LEU A 21 12.10 -21.31 2.84
CA LEU A 21 12.96 -20.27 2.27
C LEU A 21 12.14 -19.22 1.53
N GLN A 22 11.15 -19.65 0.73
CA GLN A 22 10.20 -18.75 0.08
C GLN A 22 9.45 -17.93 1.12
N PHE A 23 8.98 -18.56 2.19
CA PHE A 23 8.29 -17.86 3.26
C PHE A 23 9.21 -16.86 4.00
N ALA A 24 10.45 -17.23 4.30
CA ALA A 24 11.43 -16.33 4.91
C ALA A 24 11.72 -15.11 4.02
N CYS A 25 11.92 -15.33 2.73
CA CYS A 25 12.19 -14.26 1.76
C CYS A 25 10.97 -13.38 1.46
N LEU A 26 9.76 -13.94 1.46
CA LEU A 26 8.53 -13.21 1.12
C LEU A 26 7.86 -12.56 2.33
N PHE A 27 8.09 -13.05 3.55
CA PHE A 27 7.41 -12.55 4.76
C PHE A 27 8.38 -12.09 5.84
N ILE A 28 9.35 -12.91 6.26
CA ILE A 28 10.23 -12.57 7.40
C ILE A 28 11.17 -11.43 7.06
N ILE A 29 11.88 -11.51 5.93
CA ILE A 29 12.84 -10.47 5.51
C ILE A 29 12.12 -9.13 5.29
N PRO A 30 11.01 -9.05 4.52
CA PRO A 30 10.29 -7.79 4.36
C PRO A 30 9.79 -7.21 5.69
N LEU A 31 9.30 -8.06 6.60
CA LEU A 31 8.82 -7.62 7.91
C LEU A 31 9.95 -7.09 8.79
N TYR A 32 11.11 -7.74 8.79
CA TYR A 32 12.33 -7.24 9.46
C TYR A 32 12.83 -5.93 8.83
N VAL A 33 12.82 -5.83 7.50
CA VAL A 33 13.18 -4.60 6.79
C VAL A 33 12.23 -3.48 7.20
N ILE A 34 10.92 -3.71 7.25
CA ILE A 34 9.94 -2.71 7.72
C ILE A 34 10.24 -2.30 9.16
N VAL A 35 10.35 -3.25 10.09
CA VAL A 35 10.59 -2.94 11.52
C VAL A 35 11.91 -2.20 11.73
N PHE A 36 12.96 -2.54 10.97
CA PHE A 36 14.26 -1.90 11.07
C PHE A 36 14.31 -0.54 10.38
N THR A 37 13.64 -0.36 9.25
CA THR A 37 13.64 0.91 8.48
C THR A 37 12.66 1.94 9.02
N VAL A 38 11.55 1.52 9.64
CA VAL A 38 10.54 2.43 10.21
C VAL A 38 11.16 3.44 11.19
N PRO A 39 12.04 3.06 12.14
CA PRO A 39 12.72 4.03 13.01
C PRO A 39 13.60 5.06 12.28
N PHE A 40 14.21 4.69 11.15
CA PHE A 40 15.04 5.61 10.36
C PHE A 40 14.21 6.55 9.48
N VAL A 41 13.01 6.13 9.07
CA VAL A 41 12.07 6.94 8.29
C VAL A 41 11.19 7.81 9.20
N VAL A 42 10.83 7.28 10.37
CA VAL A 42 10.02 7.95 11.40
C VAL A 42 10.96 8.50 12.46
N ASN A 43 11.75 9.51 12.09
CA ASN A 43 12.49 10.29 13.08
C ASN A 43 11.47 11.18 13.84
N PRO A 44 11.37 11.10 15.18
CA PRO A 44 10.45 11.93 15.96
C PRO A 44 10.66 13.43 15.74
N ASP A 45 11.88 13.86 15.39
CA ASP A 45 12.18 15.28 15.14
C ASP A 45 11.62 15.77 13.80
N THR A 46 11.46 14.89 12.81
CA THR A 46 10.93 15.22 11.48
C THR A 46 9.47 14.84 11.30
N ILE A 47 8.87 14.14 12.28
CA ILE A 47 7.53 13.58 12.16
C ILE A 47 6.46 14.65 11.99
N ASP A 48 6.63 15.83 12.60
CA ASP A 48 5.66 16.92 12.46
C ASP A 48 5.76 17.62 11.12
N GLN A 49 6.96 17.78 10.58
CA GLN A 49 7.16 18.22 9.19
C GLN A 49 6.60 17.19 8.20
N PHE A 50 6.80 15.90 8.47
CA PHE A 50 6.23 14.81 7.67
C PHE A 50 4.69 14.85 7.70
N LYS A 51 4.06 15.03 8.87
CA LYS A 51 2.59 15.16 8.98
C LYS A 51 2.03 16.38 8.24
N ILE A 52 2.78 17.48 8.23
CA ILE A 52 2.38 18.70 7.54
C ILE A 52 2.48 18.49 6.03
N ASN A 53 3.60 17.95 5.55
CA ASN A 53 3.89 17.85 4.11
C ASN A 53 3.25 16.63 3.46
N PHE A 54 2.99 15.54 4.20
CA PHE A 54 2.33 14.35 3.66
C PHE A 54 0.83 14.40 3.95
N LYS A 55 0.04 14.92 3.01
CA LYS A 55 -1.42 14.91 3.06
C LYS A 55 -2.04 14.38 1.79
N VAL A 56 -3.22 13.77 1.96
CA VAL A 56 -4.09 13.28 0.89
C VAL A 56 -5.52 13.54 1.34
N VAL A 57 -6.08 14.66 0.92
CA VAL A 57 -7.38 15.15 1.38
C VAL A 57 -8.17 15.69 0.21
N LEU A 58 -9.42 15.26 0.10
CA LEU A 58 -10.39 15.82 -0.82
C LEU A 58 -11.34 16.71 -0.01
N LEU A 59 -11.28 18.01 -0.26
CA LEU A 59 -12.13 19.01 0.35
C LEU A 59 -13.35 19.24 -0.54
N SER A 60 -14.52 19.16 0.06
CA SER A 60 -15.77 19.58 -0.55
C SER A 60 -16.31 20.82 0.14
N LYS A 61 -17.15 21.58 -0.56
CA LYS A 61 -17.83 22.73 0.04
C LYS A 61 -18.59 22.39 1.34
N PRO A 62 -19.39 21.29 1.42
CA PRO A 62 -20.00 20.87 2.68
C PRO A 62 -18.99 20.57 3.79
N PHE A 63 -17.82 20.00 3.46
CA PHE A 63 -16.77 19.75 4.46
C PHE A 63 -16.25 21.07 5.05
N CYS A 64 -16.03 22.08 4.20
CA CYS A 64 -15.56 23.39 4.65
C CYS A 64 -16.60 24.19 5.42
N GLU A 65 -17.90 23.95 5.19
CA GLU A 65 -18.99 24.52 6.00
C GLU A 65 -19.01 23.93 7.42
N VAL A 66 -18.78 22.62 7.56
CA VAL A 66 -18.77 21.93 8.87
C VAL A 66 -17.48 22.17 9.64
N LYS A 67 -16.34 22.25 8.94
CA LYS A 67 -15.01 22.39 9.53
C LYS A 67 -14.22 23.54 8.90
N SER A 68 -14.70 24.75 9.15
CA SER A 68 -14.16 25.98 8.56
C SER A 68 -12.68 26.23 8.88
N GLU A 69 -12.26 26.12 10.15
CA GLU A 69 -10.88 26.35 10.56
C GLU A 69 -9.89 25.36 9.94
N GLU A 70 -10.24 24.07 9.94
CA GLU A 70 -9.39 23.01 9.37
C GLU A 70 -9.29 23.15 7.84
N CYS A 71 -10.38 23.54 7.18
CA CYS A 71 -10.39 23.82 5.75
C CYS A 71 -9.55 25.07 5.40
N HIS A 72 -9.65 26.17 6.16
CA HIS A 72 -8.85 27.39 5.92
C HIS A 72 -7.35 27.10 6.03
N LYS A 73 -6.94 26.36 7.06
CA LYS A 73 -5.55 25.96 7.22
C LYS A 73 -5.04 25.09 6.06
N LEU A 74 -5.87 24.21 5.51
CA LEU A 74 -5.49 23.36 4.38
C LEU A 74 -5.45 24.14 3.04
N LEU A 75 -6.29 25.14 2.90
CA LEU A 75 -6.33 26.00 1.71
C LEU A 75 -5.23 27.06 1.70
N ASP A 76 -4.73 27.47 2.87
CA ASP A 76 -3.64 28.44 3.05
C ASP A 76 -2.42 28.11 2.16
N PRO A 77 -1.96 29.05 1.31
CA PRO A 77 -0.76 28.87 0.49
C PRO A 77 0.52 28.61 1.29
N GLU A 78 0.60 29.11 2.52
CA GLU A 78 1.77 28.96 3.41
C GLU A 78 1.76 27.62 4.18
N TYR A 79 0.66 26.85 4.07
CA TYR A 79 0.54 25.59 4.77
C TYR A 79 1.26 24.44 4.05
N GLY A 80 2.43 24.10 4.62
CA GLY A 80 3.30 23.04 4.13
C GLY A 80 4.16 23.48 2.94
N ASP A 81 5.08 22.62 2.53
CA ASP A 81 6.00 22.91 1.42
C ASP A 81 5.25 22.84 0.07
N PRO A 82 5.20 23.93 -0.72
CA PRO A 82 4.52 23.95 -2.03
C PRO A 82 5.10 22.98 -3.06
N SER A 83 6.36 22.55 -2.89
CA SER A 83 6.99 21.56 -3.76
C SER A 83 6.54 20.13 -3.42
N LEU A 84 6.08 19.91 -2.19
CA LEU A 84 5.65 18.60 -1.70
C LEU A 84 4.13 18.45 -1.72
N LEU A 85 3.38 19.51 -1.44
CA LEU A 85 1.91 19.53 -1.44
C LEU A 85 1.34 20.24 -2.66
N LEU A 86 0.66 19.47 -3.50
CA LEU A 86 0.02 19.97 -4.71
C LEU A 86 -1.50 20.07 -4.49
N LYS A 87 -2.06 21.20 -4.95
CA LYS A 87 -3.49 21.50 -4.87
C LYS A 87 -4.08 21.51 -6.28
N THR A 88 -5.20 20.81 -6.48
CA THR A 88 -5.95 20.81 -7.74
C THR A 88 -7.40 21.12 -7.46
N SER A 89 -7.94 22.14 -8.12
CA SER A 89 -9.35 22.47 -8.09
C SER A 89 -10.09 21.74 -9.21
N PHE A 90 -11.26 21.18 -8.90
CA PHE A 90 -12.21 20.60 -9.84
C PHE A 90 -13.44 21.50 -9.89
N PRO A 91 -13.49 22.47 -10.83
CA PRO A 91 -14.53 23.50 -10.85
C PRO A 91 -15.93 22.90 -11.01
N GLU A 92 -16.07 21.87 -11.85
CA GLU A 92 -17.36 21.22 -12.16
C GLU A 92 -17.97 20.49 -10.95
N TYR A 93 -17.16 20.15 -9.96
CA TYR A 93 -17.55 19.37 -8.79
C TYR A 93 -17.48 20.16 -7.48
N GLU A 94 -17.03 21.42 -7.51
CA GLU A 94 -16.73 22.23 -6.30
C GLU A 94 -15.81 21.51 -5.30
N LEU A 95 -14.80 20.79 -5.81
CA LEU A 95 -13.85 20.01 -5.00
C LEU A 95 -12.43 20.56 -5.09
N VAL A 96 -11.70 20.52 -3.97
CA VAL A 96 -10.27 20.81 -3.94
C VAL A 96 -9.52 19.59 -3.43
N TYR A 97 -8.63 19.06 -4.25
CA TYR A 97 -7.81 17.90 -3.92
C TYR A 97 -6.39 18.32 -3.58
N ILE A 98 -6.00 18.05 -2.34
CA ILE A 98 -4.68 18.34 -1.79
C ILE A 98 -3.95 17.02 -1.60
N ARG A 99 -2.79 16.88 -2.25
CA ARG A 99 -2.03 15.62 -2.23
C ARG A 99 -0.53 15.85 -2.23
N HIS A 100 0.20 14.88 -1.70
CA HIS A 100 1.67 14.86 -1.83
C HIS A 100 2.10 14.59 -3.28
N TYR A 101 3.24 15.14 -3.71
CA TYR A 101 3.70 15.15 -5.11
C TYR A 101 3.77 13.75 -5.76
N TRP A 102 4.16 12.74 -4.99
CA TRP A 102 4.25 11.36 -5.49
C TRP A 102 2.89 10.76 -5.89
N ILE A 103 1.80 11.16 -5.22
CA ILE A 103 0.44 10.73 -5.57
C ILE A 103 -0.01 11.49 -6.80
N ASP A 104 0.33 12.78 -6.93
CA ASP A 104 0.10 13.50 -8.18
C ASP A 104 0.81 12.85 -9.36
N TYR A 105 2.06 12.44 -9.17
CA TYR A 105 2.81 11.72 -10.19
C TYR A 105 2.11 10.42 -10.60
N PHE A 106 1.65 9.63 -9.63
CA PHE A 106 0.93 8.38 -9.87
C PHE A 106 -0.42 8.62 -10.56
N ASP A 107 -1.21 9.58 -10.09
CA ASP A 107 -2.49 9.98 -10.68
C ASP A 107 -2.30 10.42 -12.14
N ARG A 108 -1.29 11.26 -12.42
CA ARG A 108 -0.96 11.67 -13.80
C ARG A 108 -0.54 10.50 -14.67
N MET A 109 0.25 9.58 -14.13
CA MET A 109 0.65 8.38 -14.85
C MET A 109 -0.58 7.56 -15.25
N LEU A 110 -1.49 7.29 -14.31
CA LEU A 110 -2.74 6.55 -14.58
C LEU A 110 -3.64 7.26 -15.59
N ILE A 111 -3.82 8.57 -15.46
CA ILE A 111 -4.62 9.37 -16.40
C ILE A 111 -3.98 9.34 -17.79
N THR A 112 -2.67 9.48 -17.88
CA THR A 112 -1.95 9.45 -19.17
C THR A 112 -2.08 8.09 -19.83
N LEU A 113 -2.04 7.00 -19.05
CA LEU A 113 -2.27 5.65 -19.55
C LEU A 113 -3.68 5.52 -20.13
N VAL A 114 -4.72 6.04 -19.45
CA VAL A 114 -6.09 5.99 -19.96
C VAL A 114 -6.29 6.88 -21.18
N ASP A 115 -5.77 8.10 -21.15
CA ASP A 115 -5.89 9.08 -22.25
C ASP A 115 -5.21 8.61 -23.54
N LYS A 116 -4.02 7.99 -23.39
CA LYS A 116 -3.26 7.41 -24.51
C LYS A 116 -3.66 5.98 -24.85
N SER A 117 -4.61 5.39 -24.13
CA SER A 117 -5.03 4.03 -24.39
C SER A 117 -5.87 3.94 -25.66
N PHE A 118 -5.89 2.74 -26.25
CA PHE A 118 -6.78 2.40 -27.36
C PHE A 118 -8.28 2.51 -26.97
N PHE A 119 -8.60 2.64 -25.68
CA PHE A 119 -9.97 2.86 -25.20
C PHE A 119 -10.55 4.22 -25.63
N ARG A 120 -9.73 5.27 -25.76
CA ARG A 120 -10.22 6.59 -26.15
C ARG A 120 -10.97 6.59 -27.49
N PRO A 121 -10.40 6.09 -28.61
CA PRO A 121 -11.12 6.03 -29.87
C PRO A 121 -12.33 5.09 -29.79
N LEU A 122 -12.24 3.97 -29.06
CA LEU A 122 -13.37 3.04 -28.87
C LEU A 122 -14.57 3.74 -28.22
N ILE A 123 -14.34 4.49 -27.13
CA ILE A 123 -15.38 5.19 -26.38
C ILE A 123 -16.03 6.31 -27.22
N LEU A 124 -15.22 7.03 -28.00
CA LEU A 124 -15.72 8.09 -28.89
C LEU A 124 -16.58 7.53 -30.02
N ILE A 125 -16.25 6.34 -30.55
CA ILE A 125 -17.06 5.66 -31.58
C ILE A 125 -18.42 5.21 -31.05
N ILE A 126 -18.49 4.78 -29.79
CA ILE A 126 -19.74 4.30 -29.15
C ILE A 126 -20.66 5.48 -28.81
N ASN A 127 -20.14 6.52 -28.14
CA ASN A 127 -20.98 7.62 -27.63
C ASN A 127 -21.26 8.71 -28.66
N LYS A 128 -20.37 8.92 -29.64
CA LYS A 128 -20.50 9.94 -30.70
C LYS A 128 -20.92 11.33 -30.18
N PRO A 129 -20.18 11.92 -29.23
CA PRO A 129 -20.51 13.24 -28.70
C PRO A 129 -20.42 14.34 -29.78
N ALA A 130 -21.23 15.39 -29.64
CA ALA A 130 -21.24 16.53 -30.56
C ALA A 130 -19.91 17.31 -30.57
N ASP A 131 -19.27 17.45 -29.40
CA ASP A 131 -17.88 17.91 -29.27
C ASP A 131 -17.03 16.83 -28.56
N PRO A 132 -16.27 16.03 -29.33
CA PRO A 132 -15.40 14.98 -28.77
C PRO A 132 -14.32 15.48 -27.83
N SER A 133 -13.84 16.72 -28.00
CA SER A 133 -12.73 17.26 -27.24
C SER A 133 -13.17 17.71 -25.85
N GLU A 134 -14.25 18.48 -25.79
CA GLU A 134 -14.85 18.94 -24.54
C GLU A 134 -15.40 17.77 -23.72
N TRP A 135 -16.10 16.84 -24.39
CA TRP A 135 -16.64 15.65 -23.73
C TRP A 135 -15.55 14.80 -23.10
N TRP A 136 -14.45 14.56 -23.84
CA TRP A 136 -13.33 13.80 -23.30
C TRP A 136 -12.64 14.50 -22.12
N SER A 137 -12.53 15.82 -22.16
CA SER A 137 -12.03 16.60 -21.02
C SER A 137 -12.86 16.37 -19.76
N LYS A 138 -14.20 16.38 -19.87
CA LYS A 138 -15.11 16.09 -18.74
C LYS A 138 -14.97 14.66 -18.23
N VAL A 139 -14.77 13.69 -19.11
CA VAL A 139 -14.49 12.29 -18.73
C VAL A 139 -13.17 12.19 -17.96
N LEU A 140 -12.11 12.84 -18.43
CA LEU A 140 -10.82 12.85 -17.74
C LEU A 140 -10.91 13.55 -16.38
N GLU A 141 -11.65 14.65 -16.26
CA GLU A 141 -11.91 15.31 -14.98
C GLU A 141 -12.65 14.38 -14.02
N SER A 142 -13.70 13.72 -14.50
CA SER A 142 -14.48 12.77 -13.71
C SER A 142 -13.62 11.59 -13.22
N LEU A 143 -12.73 11.08 -14.07
CA LEU A 143 -11.77 10.05 -13.69
C LEU A 143 -10.79 10.55 -12.62
N ARG A 144 -10.31 11.79 -12.72
CA ARG A 144 -9.45 12.41 -11.69
C ARG A 144 -10.18 12.56 -10.36
N VAL A 145 -11.46 12.91 -10.37
CA VAL A 145 -12.28 12.96 -9.15
C VAL A 145 -12.45 11.58 -8.53
N VAL A 146 -12.74 10.54 -9.33
CA VAL A 146 -12.85 9.16 -8.84
C VAL A 146 -11.54 8.69 -8.22
N MET A 147 -10.40 8.96 -8.85
CA MET A 147 -9.08 8.66 -8.27
C MET A 147 -8.82 9.45 -6.98
N ALA A 148 -9.19 10.73 -6.93
CA ALA A 148 -9.04 11.54 -5.73
C ALA A 148 -9.84 10.98 -4.55
N ILE A 149 -11.08 10.54 -4.80
CA ILE A 149 -11.93 9.85 -3.82
C ILE A 149 -11.28 8.53 -3.40
N GLY A 150 -10.84 7.71 -4.36
CA GLY A 150 -10.17 6.43 -4.11
C GLY A 150 -8.93 6.58 -3.24
N ASN A 151 -8.03 7.50 -3.59
CA ASN A 151 -6.83 7.80 -2.82
C ASN A 151 -7.19 8.29 -1.42
N ALA A 152 -8.11 9.26 -1.28
CA ALA A 152 -8.52 9.75 0.03
C ALA A 152 -9.05 8.62 0.92
N MET A 153 -9.87 7.70 0.38
CA MET A 153 -10.36 6.52 1.11
C MET A 153 -9.24 5.55 1.50
N ILE A 154 -8.32 5.24 0.58
CA ILE A 154 -7.18 4.34 0.84
C ILE A 154 -6.32 4.92 1.96
N PHE A 155 -5.93 6.19 1.88
CA PHE A 155 -5.10 6.83 2.91
C PHE A 155 -5.83 6.98 4.24
N HIS A 156 -7.14 7.24 4.23
CA HIS A 156 -7.95 7.22 5.44
C HIS A 156 -7.99 5.81 6.08
N ALA A 157 -8.16 4.76 5.28
CA ALA A 157 -8.14 3.37 5.75
C ALA A 157 -6.78 2.98 6.32
N ILE A 158 -5.68 3.30 5.62
CA ILE A 158 -4.30 3.07 6.10
C ILE A 158 -4.08 3.79 7.44
N LYS A 159 -4.49 5.06 7.55
CA LYS A 159 -4.42 5.80 8.82
C LYS A 159 -5.20 5.09 9.93
N GLY A 160 -6.40 4.60 9.64
CA GLY A 160 -7.20 3.82 10.59
C GLY A 160 -6.50 2.54 11.07
N VAL A 161 -5.89 1.78 10.14
CA VAL A 161 -5.12 0.56 10.47
C VAL A 161 -3.89 0.88 11.32
N LEU A 162 -3.18 1.97 11.02
CA LEU A 162 -2.01 2.39 11.78
C LEU A 162 -2.38 2.83 13.21
N VAL A 163 -3.41 3.67 13.36
CA VAL A 163 -3.86 4.19 14.67
C VAL A 163 -4.47 3.09 15.53
N SER A 164 -5.24 2.17 14.94
CA SER A 164 -5.85 1.05 15.68
C SER A 164 -4.84 0.00 16.15
N LYS A 165 -3.57 0.09 15.74
CA LYS A 165 -2.52 -0.90 16.03
C LYS A 165 -2.89 -2.33 15.61
N MET A 166 -3.91 -2.51 14.76
CA MET A 166 -4.34 -3.83 14.28
C MET A 166 -3.22 -4.59 13.56
N TRP A 167 -2.31 -3.86 12.92
CA TRP A 167 -1.11 -4.42 12.30
C TRP A 167 -0.25 -5.24 13.27
N VAL A 168 -0.22 -4.88 14.56
CA VAL A 168 0.52 -5.63 15.60
C VAL A 168 -0.06 -7.04 15.77
N PHE A 169 -1.38 -7.19 15.71
CA PHE A 169 -2.04 -8.51 15.75
C PHE A 169 -1.76 -9.33 14.50
N PHE A 170 -1.68 -8.71 13.32
CA PHE A 170 -1.25 -9.41 12.11
C PHE A 170 0.20 -9.90 12.22
N ILE A 171 1.09 -9.09 12.77
CA ILE A 171 2.49 -9.49 13.01
C ILE A 171 2.55 -10.63 14.02
N PHE A 172 1.88 -10.53 15.17
CA PHE A 172 1.86 -11.61 16.16
C PHE A 172 1.22 -12.88 15.59
N GLY A 173 0.10 -12.78 14.86
CA GLY A 173 -0.54 -13.93 14.21
C GLY A 173 0.36 -14.59 13.18
N ALA A 174 1.13 -13.81 12.41
CA ALA A 174 2.14 -14.35 11.52
C ALA A 174 3.24 -15.07 12.32
N ILE A 175 3.78 -14.43 13.36
CA ILE A 175 4.83 -15.02 14.22
C ILE A 175 4.36 -16.32 14.89
N THR A 176 3.13 -16.39 15.40
CA THR A 176 2.62 -17.62 16.04
C THR A 176 2.44 -18.75 15.03
N THR A 177 1.93 -18.44 13.84
CA THR A 177 1.80 -19.42 12.75
C THR A 177 3.18 -19.94 12.30
N ILE A 178 4.18 -19.06 12.29
CA ILE A 178 5.58 -19.40 12.01
C ILE A 178 6.17 -20.27 13.13
N TYR A 179 5.95 -19.89 14.39
CA TYR A 179 6.50 -20.59 15.56
C TYR A 179 6.08 -22.07 15.59
N ASP A 180 4.80 -22.36 15.37
CA ASP A 180 4.31 -23.75 15.32
C ASP A 180 4.98 -24.57 14.21
N SER A 181 5.26 -23.93 13.07
CA SER A 181 5.97 -24.56 11.95
C SER A 181 7.44 -24.87 12.30
N TRP A 182 8.15 -23.97 12.99
CA TRP A 182 9.52 -24.19 13.45
C TRP A 182 9.62 -25.18 14.61
N ALA A 183 8.63 -25.22 15.51
CA ALA A 183 8.59 -26.16 16.62
C ALA A 183 8.57 -27.62 16.11
N SER A 184 7.83 -27.89 15.03
CA SER A 184 7.79 -29.21 14.39
C SER A 184 9.15 -29.63 13.80
N LEU A 185 9.87 -28.68 13.19
CA LEU A 185 11.21 -28.92 12.64
C LEU A 185 12.24 -29.16 13.74
N LEU A 186 12.20 -28.38 14.82
CA LEU A 186 13.09 -28.57 15.98
C LEU A 186 12.84 -29.90 16.69
N GLN A 187 11.57 -30.33 16.81
CA GLN A 187 11.25 -31.67 17.33
C GLN A 187 11.79 -32.77 16.42
N THR A 188 11.65 -32.61 15.11
CA THR A 188 12.18 -33.57 14.12
C THR A 188 13.72 -33.61 14.19
N LEU A 189 14.40 -32.46 14.22
CA LEU A 189 15.85 -32.38 14.36
C LEU A 189 16.34 -32.98 15.69
N SER A 190 15.63 -32.70 16.79
CA SER A 190 15.92 -33.28 18.11
C SER A 190 15.78 -34.81 18.10
N SER A 191 14.73 -35.33 17.46
CA SER A 191 14.53 -36.78 17.31
C SER A 191 15.65 -37.43 16.49
N VAL A 192 16.11 -36.77 15.42
CA VAL A 192 17.21 -37.24 14.57
C VAL A 192 18.53 -37.21 15.32
N LEU A 193 18.84 -36.11 16.01
CA LEU A 193 20.05 -35.97 16.83
C LEU A 193 20.10 -36.98 17.99
N ARG A 194 18.96 -37.22 18.65
CA ARG A 194 18.85 -38.26 19.69
C ARG A 194 19.02 -39.66 19.12
N SER A 195 18.48 -39.93 17.93
CA SER A 195 18.67 -41.23 17.26
C SER A 195 20.13 -41.47 16.82
N ALA A 196 20.86 -40.42 16.44
CA ALA A 196 22.27 -40.51 16.06
C ALA A 196 23.18 -40.75 17.28
N ASN A 197 22.84 -40.18 18.44
CA ASN A 197 23.59 -40.40 19.69
C ASN A 197 23.31 -41.76 20.35
N ALA A 198 22.33 -42.54 19.89
CA ALA A 198 22.00 -43.87 20.41
C ALA A 198 22.70 -45.02 19.66
N ILE A 199 23.57 -44.71 18.68
CA ILE A 199 24.28 -45.69 17.84
C ILE A 199 25.77 -45.83 18.24
N PHE A 200 26.18 -45.21 19.35
CA PHE A 200 27.49 -45.43 19.98
C PHE A 200 27.34 -45.91 21.43
#